data_AF-A0A1M4S8U4-F1
#
_entry.id   AF-A0A1M4S8U4-F1
#
_cell.length_a   1.000
_cell.length_b   1.000
_cell.length_c   1.000
_cell.angle_alpha   90.00
_cell.angle_beta   90.00
_cell.angle_gamma   90.00
#
_symmetry.space_group_name_H-M   'P 1'
#
loop_
_entity.id
_entity.type
_entity.pdbx_description
1 polymer ?
#
loop_
_entity_poly.entity_id
_entity_poly.type
_entity_poly.pdbx_seq_one_letter_code
_entity_poly.pdbx_strand_id
1 'polypeptide(L)'
;MYCVKTLTLNIPDHLDVDNREAAVILATQLYERGMLSLGLAAELAGYSKPAFMELLVRYNVSLFNYDAPELVNDIRNASKHHL
;
A
#
# COMPACT_ATOMS: atom_id res chain seq x y z
N MET A 1 -6.07 -15.55 9.03
CA MET A 1 -4.64 -15.71 9.35
C MET A 1 -3.89 -15.80 8.03
N TYR A 2 -3.01 -14.85 7.72
CA TYR A 2 -2.20 -14.88 6.51
C TYR A 2 -0.75 -15.21 6.89
N CYS A 3 -0.01 -15.88 6.00
CA CYS A 3 1.37 -16.27 6.25
C CYS A 3 2.32 -15.11 5.91
N VAL A 4 3.25 -14.81 6.81
CA VAL A 4 4.31 -13.83 6.58
C VAL A 4 5.47 -14.46 5.80
N LYS A 5 6.13 -13.66 4.97
CA LYS A 5 7.34 -14.04 4.23
C LYS A 5 8.43 -13.00 4.50
N THR A 6 9.66 -13.46 4.67
CA THR A 6 10.82 -12.58 4.86
C THR A 6 11.52 -12.35 3.53
N LEU A 7 11.83 -11.08 3.23
CA LEU A 7 12.62 -10.66 2.07
C LEU A 7 13.95 -10.09 2.58
N THR A 8 15.07 -10.58 2.05
CA THR A 8 16.41 -10.07 2.35
C THR A 8 17.00 -9.46 1.09
N LEU A 9 17.46 -8.21 1.18
CA LEU A 9 18.06 -7.45 0.09
C LEU A 9 19.43 -6.94 0.53
N ASN A 10 20.41 -7.00 -0.37
CA ASN A 10 21.69 -6.32 -0.18
C ASN A 10 21.61 -4.98 -0.90
N ILE A 11 21.56 -3.89 -0.13
CA ILE A 11 21.56 -2.54 -0.69
C ILE A 11 23.02 -2.06 -0.78
N PRO A 12 23.45 -1.53 -1.94
CA PRO A 12 24.77 -0.93 -2.06
C PRO A 12 25.01 0.18 -1.03
N ASP A 13 26.17 0.17 -0.36
CA ASP A 13 26.47 1.10 0.75
C ASP A 13 26.54 2.58 0.35
N HIS A 14 26.56 2.89 -0.95
CA HIS A 14 26.54 4.26 -1.47
C HIS A 14 25.11 4.83 -1.59
N LEU A 15 24.08 4.01 -1.39
CA LEU A 15 22.70 4.45 -1.36
C LEU A 15 22.33 4.78 0.10
N ASP A 16 21.86 6.01 0.33
CA ASP A 16 21.35 6.45 1.62
C ASP A 16 19.91 5.95 1.83
N VAL A 17 19.72 4.63 1.77
CA VAL A 17 18.41 3.98 1.92
C VAL A 17 18.50 2.97 3.05
N ASP A 18 17.74 3.21 4.12
CA ASP A 18 17.64 2.28 5.24
C ASP A 18 16.51 1.25 5.02
N ASN A 19 16.46 0.24 5.88
CA ASN A 19 15.45 -0.82 5.81
C ASN A 19 14.01 -0.29 5.86
N ARG A 20 13.77 0.78 6.63
CA ARG A 20 12.46 1.40 6.77
C ARG A 20 12.06 2.13 5.50
N GLU A 21 12.98 2.92 4.92
CA GLU A 21 12.72 3.58 3.65
C GLU A 21 12.47 2.58 2.52
N ALA A 22 13.26 1.50 2.44
CA ALA A 22 13.03 0.41 1.50
C ALA A 22 11.64 -0.25 1.67
N ALA A 23 11.19 -0.46 2.91
CA ALA A 23 9.87 -0.99 3.20
C ALA A 23 8.75 -0.04 2.77
N VAL A 24 8.91 1.27 2.98
CA VAL A 24 7.93 2.29 2.54
C VAL A 24 7.85 2.34 1.01
N ILE A 25 9.00 2.33 0.32
CA ILE A 25 9.05 2.31 -1.15
C ILE A 25 8.33 1.07 -1.68
N LEU A 26 8.62 -0.11 -1.13
CA LEU A 26 7.99 -1.36 -1.56
C LEU A 26 6.48 -1.36 -1.27
N ALA A 27 6.06 -0.95 -0.08
CA ALA A 27 4.65 -0.86 0.28
C ALA A 27 3.88 0.09 -0.62
N THR A 28 4.48 1.24 -0.92
CA THR A 28 3.92 2.25 -1.82
C THR A 28 3.75 1.68 -3.23
N GLN A 29 4.80 1.06 -3.78
CA GLN A 29 4.76 0.44 -5.11
C GLN A 29 3.73 -0.70 -5.22
N LEU A 30 3.58 -1.50 -4.16
CA LEU A 30 2.60 -2.59 -4.15
C LEU A 30 1.16 -2.08 -3.99
N TYR A 31 0.96 -0.98 -3.25
CA TYR A 31 -0.32 -0.28 -3.16
C TYR A 31 -0.73 0.33 -4.50
N GLU A 32 0.20 1.02 -5.18
CA GLU A 32 -0.02 1.62 -6.51
C GLU A 32 -0.40 0.59 -7.58
N ARG A 33 0.04 -0.66 -7.41
CA ARG A 33 -0.27 -1.76 -8.33
C ARG A 33 -1.55 -2.52 -7.96
N GLY A 34 -2.28 -2.08 -6.93
CA GLY A 34 -3.47 -2.77 -6.42
C GLY A 34 -3.17 -4.11 -5.75
N MET A 35 -1.90 -4.44 -5.52
CA MET A 35 -1.51 -5.73 -4.93
C MET A 35 -1.71 -5.75 -3.42
N LEU A 36 -1.63 -4.58 -2.77
CA LEU A 36 -1.91 -4.41 -1.35
C LEU A 36 -3.02 -3.38 -1.16
N SER A 37 -3.95 -3.68 -0.25
CA SER A 37 -4.84 -2.66 0.28
C SER A 37 -4.04 -1.63 1.10
N LEU A 38 -4.59 -0.42 1.26
CA LEU A 38 -3.97 0.63 2.08
C LEU A 38 -3.57 0.13 3.48
N GLY A 39 -4.38 -0.75 4.07
CA GLY A 39 -4.10 -1.33 5.38
C GLY A 39 -2.90 -2.26 5.41
N LEU A 40 -2.81 -3.17 4.44
CA LEU A 40 -1.69 -4.11 4.35
C LEU A 40 -0.40 -3.40 3.94
N ALA A 41 -0.49 -2.39 3.08
CA ALA A 41 0.66 -1.56 2.72
C ALA A 41 1.19 -0.78 3.94
N ALA A 42 0.30 -0.20 4.75
CA ALA A 42 0.69 0.45 6.01
C ALA A 42 1.38 -0.51 6.98
N GLU A 43 0.85 -1.74 7.12
CA GLU A 43 1.45 -2.78 7.96
C GLU A 43 2.83 -3.20 7.46
N LEU A 44 3.00 -3.40 6.14
CA LEU A 44 4.28 -3.71 5.52
C LEU A 44 5.31 -2.60 5.74
N ALA A 45 4.89 -1.33 5.66
CA ALA A 45 5.74 -0.17 5.89
C ALA A 45 6.04 0.08 7.38
N GLY A 46 5.33 -0.57 8.31
CA GLY A 46 5.47 -0.35 9.75
C GLY A 46 4.82 0.96 10.24
N TYR A 47 3.72 1.38 9.61
CA TYR A 47 2.98 2.60 9.95
C TYR A 47 1.51 2.31 10.23
N SER A 48 0.85 3.25 10.92
CA SER A 48 -0.60 3.26 10.98
C SER A 48 -1.18 3.66 9.62
N LYS A 49 -2.43 3.25 9.32
CA LYS A 49 -3.13 3.65 8.08
C LYS A 49 -3.11 5.16 7.81
N PRO A 50 -3.43 6.05 8.77
CA PRO A 50 -3.38 7.50 8.51
C PRO A 50 -1.95 7.99 8.26
N ALA A 51 -0.95 7.52 9.01
CA ALA A 51 0.44 7.92 8.79
C ALA A 51 0.95 7.46 7.42
N PHE A 52 0.56 6.27 6.97
CA PHE A 52 0.91 5.78 5.64
C PHE A 52 0.23 6.60 4.53
N MET A 53 -1.01 7.05 4.73
CA MET A 53 -1.69 7.94 3.80
C MET A 53 -0.95 9.28 3.63
N GLU A 54 -0.41 9.85 4.72
CA GLU A 54 0.45 11.03 4.66
C GLU A 54 1.76 10.77 3.90
N LEU A 55 2.33 9.56 4.02
CA LEU A 55 3.52 9.17 3.25
C LEU A 55 3.21 9.10 1.75
N LEU A 56 2.10 8.49 1.34
CA LEU A 56 1.72 8.41 -0.08
C LEU A 56 1.68 9.79 -0.75
N VAL A 57 1.17 10.80 -0.03
CA VAL A 57 1.20 12.20 -0.50
C VAL A 57 2.63 12.72 -0.67
N ARG A 58 3.53 12.44 0.29
CA ARG A 58 4.94 12.85 0.22
C ARG A 58 5.72 12.16 -0.91
N TYR A 59 5.43 10.90 -1.18
CA TYR A 59 6.03 10.13 -2.26
C TYR A 59 5.38 10.41 -3.63
N ASN A 60 4.48 11.38 -3.73
CA ASN A 60 3.75 11.77 -4.95
C ASN A 60 3.01 10.59 -5.60
N VAL A 61 2.49 9.70 -4.77
CA VAL A 61 1.72 8.53 -5.19
C VAL A 61 0.24 8.88 -5.19
N SER A 62 -0.45 8.54 -6.27
CA SER A 62 -1.88 8.80 -6.38
C SER A 62 -2.63 8.01 -5.29
N LEU A 63 -3.29 8.72 -4.37
CA LEU A 63 -4.15 8.15 -3.32
C LEU A 63 -5.36 7.38 -3.88
N PHE A 64 -5.63 7.54 -5.18
CA PHE A 64 -6.72 6.90 -5.87
C PHE A 64 -6.17 5.84 -6.83
N ASN A 65 -5.66 4.73 -6.28
CA ASN A 65 -5.54 3.51 -7.06
C ASN A 65 -6.92 2.84 -7.17
N TYR A 66 -7.83 3.48 -7.91
CA TYR A 66 -9.06 2.81 -8.33
C TYR A 66 -8.71 1.89 -9.48
N ASP A 67 -8.36 0.64 -9.16
CA ASP A 67 -8.53 -0.42 -10.13
C ASP A 67 -10.03 -0.47 -10.47
N ALA A 68 -10.35 -0.02 -11.69
CA ALA A 68 -11.69 0.06 -12.25
C ALA A 68 -12.64 -1.13 -11.94
N PRO A 69 -12.18 -2.40 -11.81
CA PRO A 69 -13.09 -3.49 -11.46
C PRO A 69 -13.57 -3.56 -10.00
N GLU A 70 -12.84 -3.05 -9.00
CA GLU A 70 -13.31 -3.08 -7.59
C GLU A 70 -14.38 -2.01 -7.32
N LEU A 71 -14.28 -0.84 -7.98
CA LEU A 71 -15.31 0.20 -7.90
C LEU A 71 -16.68 -0.29 -8.39
N VAL A 72 -16.72 -1.15 -9.41
CA VAL A 72 -17.98 -1.75 -9.89
C VAL A 72 -18.58 -2.70 -8.84
N ASN A 73 -17.74 -3.42 -8.09
CA ASN A 73 -18.23 -4.32 -7.04
C ASN A 73 -18.72 -3.53 -5.82
N ASP A 74 -18.04 -2.45 -5.44
CA ASP A 74 -18.46 -1.57 -4.35
C ASP A 74 -19.72 -0.76 -4.69
N ILE A 75 -19.86 -0.25 -5.92
CA ILE A 75 -21.12 0.37 -6.40
C ILE A 75 -22.26 -0.66 -6.39
N ARG A 76 -22.00 -1.89 -6.83
CA ARG A 76 -22.99 -2.99 -6.82
C ARG A 76 -23.40 -3.40 -5.41
N ASN A 77 -22.50 -3.34 -4.44
CA ASN A 77 -22.80 -3.66 -3.04
C ASN A 77 -23.51 -2.50 -2.33
N ALA A 78 -23.12 -1.25 -2.61
CA ALA A 78 -23.77 -0.05 -2.05
C ALA A 78 -25.21 0.12 -2.55
N SER A 79 -25.51 -0.27 -3.80
CA SER A 79 -26.86 -0.23 -4.37
C SER A 79 -27.79 -1.35 -3.86
N LYS A 80 -27.28 -2.33 -3.10
CA LYS A 80 -28.08 -3.41 -2.51
C LYS A 80 -28.62 -3.12 -1.10
N HIS A 81 -28.24 -2.02 -0.47
CA HIS A 81 -28.67 -1.66 0.88
C HIS A 81 -29.74 -0.55 0.94
N HIS A 82 -30.52 -0.37 -0.13
CA HIS A 82 -31.69 0.50 -0.12
C HIS A 82 -32.91 -0.19 -0.75
N LEU A 83 -33.38 -1.27 -0.12
CA LEU A 83 -34.76 -1.78 -0.18
C LEU A 83 -35.11 -2.37 1.19
#